data_AF-A0A7J9SIN8-F1
#
_entry.id   AF-A0A7J9SIN8-F1
#
_cell.length_a   1.000
_cell.length_b   1.000
_cell.length_c   1.000
_cell.angle_alpha   90.00
_cell.angle_beta   90.00
_cell.angle_gamma   90.00
#
_symmetry.space_group_name_H-M   'P 1'
#
loop_
_entity.id
_entity.type
_entity.pdbx_description
1 polymer ?
#
loop_
_entity_poly.entity_id
_entity_poly.type
_entity_poly.pdbx_seq_one_letter_code
_entity_poly.pdbx_strand_id
1 'polypeptide(L)'
;MSTDDSAAAASLDGASAVTTRRLRYLGATLATLVALLHLLDPSHGLLELFDLLYTNPGLLVFDPRPAAFVVSATALLVGVSLSRNAPNRRPYYLAGIALALTYVVGYLAWHLTGHGGFLPGREPLLHGLSPVANVVRHLTSDPWAAASMASELALIGVLVALLRRE
;
A
#
# COMPACT_ATOMS: atom_id res chain seq x y z
N MET A 1 -39.87 -3.85 26.68
CA MET A 1 -39.18 -3.45 25.43
C MET A 1 -40.24 -2.80 24.56
N SER A 2 -40.16 -1.49 24.37
CA SER A 2 -41.12 -0.73 23.57
C SER A 2 -40.88 -0.99 22.08
N THR A 3 -41.92 -0.84 21.25
CA THR A 3 -41.79 -0.86 19.78
C THR A 3 -40.77 0.18 19.28
N ASP A 4 -40.58 1.26 20.04
CA ASP A 4 -39.61 2.32 19.74
C ASP A 4 -38.16 1.86 19.92
N ASP A 5 -37.88 1.00 20.92
CA ASP A 5 -36.54 0.46 21.16
C ASP A 5 -36.10 -0.46 20.00
N SER A 6 -37.03 -1.25 19.47
CA SER A 6 -36.80 -2.15 18.33
C SER A 6 -36.57 -1.37 17.03
N ALA A 7 -37.30 -0.27 16.81
CA ALA A 7 -37.11 0.59 15.64
C ALA A 7 -35.77 1.33 15.69
N ALA A 8 -35.39 1.84 16.86
CA ALA A 8 -34.10 2.48 17.07
C ALA A 8 -32.93 1.50 16.82
N ALA A 9 -33.00 0.29 17.38
CA ALA A 9 -32.00 -0.76 17.16
C ALA A 9 -31.86 -1.13 15.67
N ALA A 10 -32.97 -1.34 14.96
CA ALA A 10 -32.97 -1.66 13.54
C ALA A 10 -32.33 -0.54 12.67
N SER A 11 -32.56 0.73 13.03
CA SER A 11 -31.96 1.87 12.33
C SER A 11 -30.44 1.97 12.54
N LEU A 12 -29.95 1.66 13.74
CA LEU A 12 -28.52 1.63 14.06
C LEU A 12 -27.80 0.49 13.33
N ASP A 13 -28.42 -0.68 13.26
CA ASP A 13 -27.90 -1.84 12.52
C ASP A 13 -27.82 -1.54 11.02
N GLY A 14 -28.86 -0.90 10.46
CA GLY A 14 -28.88 -0.46 9.06
C GLY A 14 -27.77 0.55 8.74
N ALA A 15 -27.58 1.56 9.60
CA ALA A 15 -26.53 2.56 9.44
C ALA A 15 -25.11 1.95 9.53
N SER A 16 -24.91 0.98 10.44
CA SER A 16 -23.66 0.25 10.58
C SER A 16 -23.35 -0.57 9.32
N ALA A 17 -24.35 -1.29 8.78
CA ALA A 17 -24.21 -2.08 7.56
C ALA A 17 -23.87 -1.22 6.33
N VAL A 18 -24.50 -0.05 6.18
CA VAL A 18 -24.18 0.92 5.11
C VAL A 18 -22.76 1.44 5.25
N THR A 19 -22.33 1.76 6.47
CA THR A 19 -20.97 2.23 6.75
C THR A 19 -19.92 1.19 6.39
N THR A 20 -20.09 -0.06 6.83
CA THR A 20 -19.18 -1.16 6.49
C THR A 20 -19.12 -1.39 4.98
N ARG A 21 -20.26 -1.33 4.29
CA ARG A 21 -20.29 -1.43 2.82
C ARG A 21 -19.50 -0.31 2.14
N ARG A 22 -19.64 0.93 2.59
CA ARG A 22 -18.86 2.08 2.07
C ARG A 22 -17.37 1.90 2.30
N LEU A 23 -16.97 1.46 3.50
CA LEU A 23 -15.58 1.16 3.82
C LEU A 23 -15.00 0.06 2.93
N ARG A 24 -15.77 -0.99 2.63
CA ARG A 24 -15.35 -2.05 1.69
C ARG A 24 -15.06 -1.51 0.29
N TYR A 25 -15.96 -0.68 -0.24
CA TYR A 25 -15.72 -0.04 -1.55
C TYR A 25 -14.50 0.88 -1.51
N LEU A 26 -14.38 1.72 -0.48
CA LEU A 26 -13.23 2.60 -0.31
C LEU A 26 -11.93 1.82 -0.21
N GLY A 27 -11.90 0.73 0.57
CA GLY A 27 -10.74 -0.15 0.71
C GLY A 27 -10.35 -0.80 -0.61
N ALA A 28 -11.32 -1.31 -1.38
CA ALA A 28 -11.06 -1.87 -2.71
C ALA A 28 -10.54 -0.81 -3.70
N THR A 29 -11.11 0.40 -3.70
CA THR A 29 -10.65 1.53 -4.52
C THR A 29 -9.24 1.95 -4.15
N LEU A 30 -8.93 2.11 -2.87
CA LEU A 30 -7.60 2.46 -2.40
C LEU A 30 -6.57 1.37 -2.70
N ALA A 31 -6.90 0.10 -2.51
CA ALA A 31 -6.01 -1.02 -2.85
C ALA A 31 -5.71 -1.06 -4.35
N THR A 32 -6.72 -0.78 -5.19
CA THR A 32 -6.54 -0.67 -6.64
C THR A 32 -5.68 0.54 -6.98
N LEU A 33 -5.91 1.69 -6.36
CA LEU A 33 -5.11 2.90 -6.57
C LEU A 33 -3.63 2.68 -6.20
N VAL A 34 -3.36 2.13 -5.02
CA VAL A 34 -2.00 1.79 -4.58
C VAL A 34 -1.34 0.83 -5.58
N ALA A 35 -2.05 -0.20 -6.01
CA ALA A 35 -1.52 -1.13 -7.00
C ALA A 35 -1.18 -0.44 -8.33
N LEU A 36 -2.05 0.44 -8.82
CA LEU A 36 -1.80 1.19 -10.05
C LEU A 36 -0.62 2.15 -9.90
N LEU A 37 -0.50 2.85 -8.78
CA LEU A 37 0.65 3.72 -8.50
C LEU A 37 1.98 2.95 -8.46
N HIS A 38 2.00 1.70 -8.03
CA HIS A 38 3.23 0.90 -8.05
C HIS A 38 3.50 0.28 -9.41
N LEU A 39 2.47 -0.20 -10.12
CA LEU A 39 2.62 -0.78 -11.46
C LEU A 39 3.02 0.27 -12.50
N LEU A 40 2.54 1.50 -12.34
CA LEU A 40 2.75 2.58 -13.30
C LEU A 40 3.90 3.52 -12.88
N ASP A 41 4.61 3.21 -11.80
CA ASP A 41 5.76 4.01 -11.36
C ASP A 41 6.78 4.10 -12.50
N PRO A 42 7.20 5.30 -12.92
CA PRO A 42 8.07 5.46 -14.07
C PRO A 42 9.48 4.90 -13.87
N SER A 43 9.89 4.70 -12.61
CA SER A 43 11.24 4.31 -12.21
C SER A 43 11.33 2.93 -11.56
N HIS A 44 10.21 2.35 -11.15
CA HIS A 44 10.16 1.04 -10.49
C HIS A 44 8.94 0.21 -10.90
N GLY A 45 8.14 0.67 -11.87
CA GLY A 45 6.93 -0.01 -12.29
C GLY A 45 7.18 -1.12 -13.30
N LEU A 46 6.08 -1.54 -13.93
CA LEU A 46 6.06 -2.65 -14.89
C LEU A 46 7.00 -2.42 -16.08
N LEU A 47 7.06 -1.19 -16.60
CA LEU A 47 7.90 -0.86 -17.74
C LEU A 47 9.38 -0.96 -17.40
N GLU A 48 9.80 -0.42 -16.24
CA GLU A 48 11.18 -0.54 -15.77
C GLU A 48 11.56 -2.00 -15.53
N LEU A 49 10.69 -2.78 -14.89
CA LEU A 49 10.96 -4.19 -14.66
C LEU A 49 11.20 -4.94 -15.98
N PHE A 50 10.38 -4.70 -17.01
CA PHE A 50 10.57 -5.34 -18.30
C PHE A 50 11.83 -4.86 -19.02
N ASP A 51 12.18 -3.58 -18.92
CA ASP A 51 13.45 -3.09 -19.46
C ASP A 51 14.63 -3.80 -18.81
N LEU A 52 14.68 -3.85 -17.47
CA LEU A 52 15.74 -4.54 -16.73
C LEU A 52 15.83 -6.02 -17.07
N LEU A 53 14.69 -6.73 -17.14
CA LEU A 53 14.66 -8.15 -17.51
C LEU A 53 15.18 -8.40 -18.93
N TYR A 54 14.98 -7.45 -19.84
CA TYR A 54 15.42 -7.54 -21.22
C TYR A 54 16.89 -7.13 -21.40
N THR A 55 17.33 -6.06 -20.74
CA THR A 55 18.65 -5.44 -20.96
C THR A 55 19.71 -6.00 -20.02
N ASN A 56 19.43 -6.10 -18.73
CA ASN A 56 20.38 -6.58 -17.71
C ASN A 56 19.68 -7.08 -16.43
N PRO A 57 19.16 -8.32 -16.42
CA PRO A 57 18.42 -8.85 -15.28
C PRO A 57 19.27 -8.97 -14.00
N GLY A 58 20.60 -9.01 -14.13
CA GLY A 58 21.52 -9.06 -12.99
C GLY A 58 21.42 -7.84 -12.07
N LEU A 59 20.92 -6.70 -12.56
CA LEU A 59 20.73 -5.49 -11.76
C LEU A 59 19.66 -5.66 -10.67
N LEU A 60 18.70 -6.57 -10.84
CA LEU A 60 17.64 -6.84 -9.86
C LEU A 60 18.18 -7.41 -8.54
N VAL A 61 19.41 -7.96 -8.54
CA VAL A 61 20.09 -8.39 -7.31
C VAL A 61 20.47 -7.19 -6.44
N PHE A 62 20.83 -6.07 -7.06
CA PHE A 62 21.28 -4.85 -6.39
C PHE A 62 20.15 -3.85 -6.16
N ASP A 63 19.13 -3.90 -7.01
CA ASP A 63 17.93 -3.11 -6.88
C ASP A 63 16.68 -3.98 -7.09
N PRO A 64 16.15 -4.59 -6.01
CA PRO A 64 15.00 -5.47 -6.11
C PRO A 64 13.67 -4.71 -6.24
N ARG A 65 13.68 -3.36 -6.20
CA ARG A 65 12.45 -2.56 -6.11
C ARG A 65 11.50 -2.77 -7.30
N PRO A 66 11.96 -2.79 -8.57
CA PRO A 66 11.04 -2.99 -9.69
C PRO A 66 10.30 -4.32 -9.63
N ALA A 67 11.01 -5.40 -9.29
CA ALA A 67 10.41 -6.71 -9.12
C ALA A 67 9.44 -6.73 -7.92
N ALA A 68 9.86 -6.16 -6.78
CA ALA A 68 9.04 -6.08 -5.59
C ALA A 68 7.73 -5.33 -5.87
N PHE A 69 7.79 -4.14 -6.45
CA PHE A 69 6.66 -3.28 -6.75
C PHE A 69 5.63 -3.99 -7.64
N VAL A 70 6.07 -4.61 -8.73
CA VAL A 70 5.17 -5.29 -9.66
C VAL A 70 4.51 -6.51 -9.01
N VAL A 71 5.27 -7.33 -8.28
CA VAL A 71 4.73 -8.51 -7.60
C VAL A 71 3.72 -8.12 -6.52
N SER A 72 4.06 -7.18 -5.65
CA SER A 72 3.16 -6.76 -4.56
C SER A 72 1.94 -6.00 -5.07
N ALA A 73 2.07 -5.18 -6.11
CA ALA A 73 0.92 -4.52 -6.72
C ALA A 73 -0.02 -5.50 -7.42
N THR A 74 0.53 -6.50 -8.11
CA THR A 74 -0.26 -7.60 -8.68
C THR A 74 -0.99 -8.37 -7.57
N ALA A 75 -0.31 -8.64 -6.46
CA ALA A 75 -0.91 -9.31 -5.30
C ALA A 75 -2.07 -8.50 -4.70
N LEU A 76 -1.99 -7.16 -4.65
CA LEU A 76 -3.11 -6.30 -4.23
C LEU A 76 -4.31 -6.45 -5.16
N LEU A 77 -4.13 -6.41 -6.48
CA LEU A 77 -5.22 -6.58 -7.45
C LEU A 77 -5.88 -7.97 -7.33
N VAL A 78 -5.07 -9.02 -7.22
CA VAL A 78 -5.53 -10.38 -6.98
C VAL A 78 -6.30 -10.46 -5.65
N GLY A 79 -5.77 -9.87 -4.58
CA GLY A 79 -6.39 -9.83 -3.27
C GLY A 79 -7.76 -9.15 -3.28
N VAL A 80 -7.89 -8.02 -3.98
CA VAL A 80 -9.17 -7.32 -4.19
C VAL A 80 -10.16 -8.26 -4.89
N SER A 81 -9.75 -8.89 -5.99
CA SER A 81 -10.60 -9.81 -6.76
C SER A 81 -11.11 -10.98 -5.91
N LEU A 82 -10.20 -11.67 -5.21
CA LEU A 82 -10.52 -12.83 -4.37
C LEU A 82 -11.38 -12.47 -3.15
N SER A 83 -11.17 -11.28 -2.56
CA SER A 83 -11.92 -10.83 -1.38
C SER A 83 -13.40 -10.55 -1.64
N ARG A 84 -13.81 -10.33 -2.90
CA ARG A 84 -15.18 -9.94 -3.27
C ARG A 84 -16.22 -10.93 -2.75
N ASN A 85 -15.96 -12.22 -2.93
CA ASN A 85 -16.86 -13.30 -2.56
C ASN A 85 -16.33 -14.18 -1.42
N ALA A 86 -15.26 -13.76 -0.75
CA ALA A 86 -14.67 -14.55 0.32
C ALA A 86 -15.67 -14.73 1.50
N PRO A 87 -15.85 -15.96 2.02
CA PRO A 87 -16.64 -16.20 3.22
C PRO A 87 -16.11 -15.44 4.43
N ASN A 88 -14.77 -15.34 4.53
CA ASN A 88 -14.06 -14.56 5.53
C ASN A 88 -13.11 -13.57 4.83
N ARG A 89 -13.30 -12.27 5.05
CA ARG A 89 -12.49 -11.20 4.44
C ARG A 89 -11.28 -10.80 5.28
N ARG A 90 -11.21 -11.19 6.55
CA ARG A 90 -10.14 -10.79 7.48
C ARG A 90 -8.72 -11.12 6.95
N PRO A 91 -8.45 -12.30 6.35
CA PRO A 91 -7.12 -12.58 5.80
C PRO A 91 -6.69 -11.60 4.71
N TYR A 92 -7.63 -11.13 3.89
CA TYR A 92 -7.36 -10.17 2.82
C TYR A 92 -7.07 -8.77 3.37
N TYR A 93 -7.75 -8.37 4.46
CA TYR A 93 -7.43 -7.12 5.16
C TYR A 93 -6.04 -7.15 5.76
N LEU A 94 -5.68 -8.25 6.43
CA LEU A 94 -4.33 -8.44 7.00
C LEU A 94 -3.25 -8.43 5.91
N ALA A 95 -3.46 -9.15 4.80
CA ALA A 95 -2.53 -9.16 3.69
C ALA A 95 -2.37 -7.77 3.06
N GLY A 96 -3.47 -7.05 2.83
CA GLY A 96 -3.43 -5.68 2.30
C GLY A 96 -2.71 -4.71 3.23
N ILE A 97 -2.93 -4.80 4.55
CA ILE A 97 -2.22 -4.01 5.56
C ILE A 97 -0.73 -4.34 5.53
N ALA A 98 -0.36 -5.62 5.50
CA ALA A 98 1.03 -6.05 5.48
C ALA A 98 1.78 -5.54 4.24
N LEU A 99 1.15 -5.63 3.06
CA LEU A 99 1.72 -5.10 1.82
C LEU A 99 1.88 -3.57 1.87
N ALA A 100 0.84 -2.85 2.29
CA ALA A 100 0.92 -1.38 2.40
C ALA A 100 1.96 -0.93 3.44
N LEU A 101 2.07 -1.61 4.58
CA LEU A 101 3.12 -1.34 5.57
C LEU A 101 4.51 -1.62 5.01
N THR A 102 4.67 -2.65 4.18
CA THR A 102 5.94 -2.96 3.52
C THR A 102 6.39 -1.81 2.63
N TYR A 103 5.48 -1.17 1.89
CA TYR A 103 5.81 0.02 1.09
C TYR A 103 6.23 1.20 1.97
N VAL A 104 5.44 1.54 3.00
CA VAL A 104 5.74 2.66 3.90
C VAL A 104 7.09 2.46 4.60
N VAL A 105 7.30 1.29 5.20
CA VAL A 105 8.53 0.96 5.92
C VAL A 105 9.71 0.86 4.96
N GLY A 106 9.52 0.25 3.79
CA GLY A 106 10.54 0.15 2.75
C GLY A 106 10.98 1.52 2.23
N TYR A 107 10.03 2.43 1.99
CA TYR A 107 10.32 3.81 1.60
C TYR A 107 11.14 4.53 2.66
N LEU A 108 10.72 4.46 3.93
CA LEU A 108 11.44 5.09 5.03
C LEU A 108 12.83 4.48 5.20
N ALA A 109 12.95 3.15 5.21
CA ALA A 109 14.23 2.46 5.30
C ALA A 109 15.16 2.86 4.16
N TRP A 110 14.67 2.93 2.92
CA TRP A 110 15.45 3.33 1.76
C TRP A 110 16.01 4.74 1.91
N HIS A 111 15.16 5.73 2.23
CA HIS A 111 15.58 7.12 2.24
C HIS A 111 16.33 7.53 3.52
N LEU A 112 15.99 6.95 4.68
CA LEU A 112 16.69 7.22 5.94
C LEU A 112 18.10 6.64 5.97
N THR A 113 18.37 5.60 5.19
CA THR A 113 19.69 4.94 5.13
C THR A 113 20.50 5.38 3.92
N GLY A 114 20.07 6.41 3.19
CA GLY A 114 20.77 6.89 2.01
C GLY A 114 20.64 5.95 0.81
N HIS A 115 19.44 5.80 0.28
CA HIS A 115 19.13 5.00 -0.91
C HIS A 115 19.54 3.52 -0.79
N GLY A 116 19.17 2.90 0.32
CA GLY A 116 19.32 1.47 0.54
C GLY A 116 20.61 1.05 1.25
N GLY A 117 21.23 1.91 2.04
CA GLY A 117 22.42 1.57 2.84
C GLY A 117 22.20 0.46 3.89
N PHE A 118 20.97 0.00 4.11
CA PHE A 118 20.67 -1.20 4.90
C PHE A 118 20.84 -2.51 4.12
N LEU A 119 20.96 -2.45 2.78
CA LEU A 119 21.18 -3.62 1.96
C LEU A 119 22.65 -4.06 2.04
N PRO A 120 22.93 -5.37 2.12
CA PRO A 120 24.30 -5.87 2.18
C PRO A 120 25.15 -5.39 1.00
N GLY A 121 26.35 -4.86 1.29
CA GLY A 121 27.31 -4.44 0.27
C GLY A 121 27.01 -3.09 -0.39
N ARG A 122 26.09 -2.28 0.15
CA ARG A 122 25.76 -0.96 -0.38
C ARG A 122 26.12 0.15 0.62
N GLU A 123 26.90 1.11 0.16
CA GLU A 123 27.25 2.29 0.96
C GLU A 123 26.08 3.31 0.99
N PRO A 124 25.78 3.92 2.15
CA PRO A 124 24.79 4.99 2.27
C PRO A 124 25.09 6.20 1.37
N LEU A 125 24.10 6.63 0.59
CA LEU A 125 24.14 7.83 -0.26
C LEU A 125 23.13 8.89 0.22
N LEU A 126 23.59 9.83 1.05
CA LEU A 126 22.75 10.85 1.72
C LEU A 126 22.76 12.24 1.08
N HIS A 127 23.52 12.46 0.00
CA HIS A 127 23.62 13.74 -0.73
C HIS A 127 23.86 14.99 0.15
N GLY A 128 24.58 14.85 1.27
CA GLY A 128 24.86 15.96 2.19
C GLY A 128 23.66 16.45 3.01
N LEU A 129 22.53 15.73 2.97
CA LEU A 129 21.35 16.01 3.79
C LEU A 129 21.33 15.10 5.03
N SER A 130 20.64 15.55 6.09
CA SER A 130 20.27 14.63 7.17
C SER A 130 19.24 13.61 6.68
N PRO A 131 19.18 12.39 7.25
CA PRO A 131 18.22 11.36 6.86
C PRO A 131 16.76 11.85 6.80
N VAL A 132 16.33 12.60 7.82
CA VAL A 132 14.97 13.14 7.89
C VAL A 132 14.73 14.20 6.81
N ALA A 133 15.70 15.10 6.59
CA ALA A 133 15.61 16.09 5.52
C ALA A 133 15.55 15.42 4.14
N ASN A 134 16.23 14.29 3.95
CA ASN A 134 16.17 13.51 2.71
C ASN A 134 14.76 12.95 2.45
N VAL A 135 14.10 12.40 3.48
CA VAL A 135 12.70 11.91 3.38
C VAL A 135 11.74 13.05 3.04
N VAL A 136 11.83 14.17 3.78
CA VAL A 136 10.96 15.33 3.55
C VAL A 136 11.16 15.88 2.14
N ARG A 137 12.40 15.97 1.67
CA ARG A 137 12.70 16.41 0.31
C ARG A 137 12.01 15.52 -0.72
N HIS A 138 12.17 14.20 -0.63
CA HIS A 138 11.54 13.28 -1.58
C HIS A 138 10.01 13.40 -1.57
N LEU A 139 9.38 13.40 -0.39
CA LEU A 139 7.91 13.52 -0.30
C LEU A 139 7.38 14.88 -0.79
N THR A 140 8.21 15.93 -0.80
CA THR A 140 7.78 17.27 -1.23
C THR A 140 8.13 17.58 -2.69
N SER A 141 9.17 16.94 -3.25
CA SER A 141 9.61 17.17 -4.63
C SER A 141 9.16 16.09 -5.61
N ASP A 142 8.75 14.92 -5.12
CA ASP A 142 8.23 13.83 -5.95
C ASP A 142 6.72 13.64 -5.69
N PRO A 143 5.85 14.12 -6.60
CA PRO A 143 4.41 13.96 -6.44
C PRO A 143 3.96 12.49 -6.50
N TRP A 144 4.72 11.60 -7.15
CA TRP A 144 4.40 10.19 -7.22
C TRP A 144 4.60 9.53 -5.85
N ALA A 145 5.78 9.73 -5.25
CA ALA A 145 6.05 9.26 -3.89
C ALA A 145 5.03 9.81 -2.87
N ALA A 146 4.67 11.09 -2.97
CA ALA A 146 3.66 11.70 -2.11
C ALA A 146 2.29 11.03 -2.25
N ALA A 147 1.83 10.80 -3.49
CA ALA A 147 0.56 10.15 -3.78
C ALA A 147 0.54 8.69 -3.29
N SER A 148 1.61 7.93 -3.54
CA SER A 148 1.76 6.54 -3.08
C SER A 148 1.69 6.47 -1.55
N MET A 149 2.53 7.22 -0.84
CA MET A 149 2.55 7.27 0.63
C MET A 149 1.18 7.64 1.22
N ALA A 150 0.53 8.68 0.69
CA ALA A 150 -0.78 9.09 1.17
C ALA A 150 -1.85 8.01 0.95
N SER A 151 -1.85 7.37 -0.22
CA SER A 151 -2.81 6.31 -0.55
C SER A 151 -2.58 5.02 0.26
N GLU A 152 -1.33 4.66 0.54
CA GLU A 152 -0.96 3.52 1.38
C GLU A 152 -1.43 3.72 2.83
N LEU A 153 -1.16 4.89 3.41
CA LEU A 153 -1.60 5.20 4.77
C LEU A 153 -3.13 5.22 4.89
N ALA A 154 -3.81 5.78 3.88
CA ALA A 154 -5.27 5.75 3.80
C ALA A 154 -5.79 4.31 3.71
N LEU A 155 -5.18 3.47 2.87
CA LEU A 155 -5.54 2.06 2.73
C LEU A 155 -5.40 1.32 4.06
N ILE A 156 -4.26 1.48 4.75
CA ILE A 156 -4.03 0.89 6.07
C ILE A 156 -5.14 1.29 7.04
N GLY A 157 -5.45 2.58 7.13
CA GLY A 157 -6.50 3.09 8.01
C GLY A 157 -7.86 2.44 7.74
N VAL A 158 -8.26 2.34 6.47
CA VAL A 158 -9.54 1.75 6.06
C VAL A 158 -9.57 0.24 6.34
N LEU A 159 -8.50 -0.49 6.02
CA LEU A 159 -8.42 -1.94 6.27
C LEU A 159 -8.39 -2.27 7.77
N VAL A 160 -7.70 -1.46 8.59
CA VAL A 160 -7.74 -1.60 10.05
C VAL A 160 -9.15 -1.33 10.60
N ALA A 161 -9.85 -0.32 10.07
CA ALA A 161 -11.23 -0.05 10.45
C ALA A 161 -12.16 -1.22 10.10
N LEU A 162 -12.00 -1.82 8.91
CA LEU A 162 -12.74 -3.01 8.50
C LEU A 162 -12.43 -4.22 9.39
N LEU A 163 -11.15 -4.48 9.70
CA LEU A 163 -10.72 -5.59 10.55
C LEU A 163 -11.27 -5.53 11.99
N ARG A 164 -11.54 -4.32 12.48
CA ARG A 164 -12.18 -4.11 13.79
C ARG A 164 -13.70 -4.27 13.77
N ARG A 165 -14.32 -4.14 12.59
CA ARG A 165 -15.79 -4.19 12.40
C ARG A 165 -16.29 -5.58 11.99
N GLU A 166 -15.46 -6.38 11.33
CA GLU A 166 -15.76 -7.73 10.82
C GLU A 166 -14.84 -8.77 11.45
#